data_AF-A0AAV5UCB5-F1
#
_entry.id   AF-A0AAV5UCB5-F1
#
_cell.length_a   1.000
_cell.length_b   1.000
_cell.length_c   1.000
_cell.angle_alpha   90.00
_cell.angle_beta   90.00
_cell.angle_gamma   90.00
#
_symmetry.space_group_name_H-M   'P 1'
#
loop_
_entity.id
_entity.type
_entity.pdbx_description
1 polymer ?
#
loop_
_entity_poly.entity_id
_entity_poly.type
_entity_poly.pdbx_seq_one_letter_code
_entity_poly.pdbx_strand_id
1 'polypeptide(L)'
;INMSTSFFLFLLLISPLFSFYHDYEEREQKYIDDSPLTKQLIEEGFIRKPETGHPRVTCVIRNHKEPRGMAKLEECYAIPQVSEVSVGCFALWNETEGYLHQGCSNQHDVAFRGDNCQKGACIKSRMVAKEFKYCCCYGDECNANPIDLGSL
;
A
#
# COMPACT_ATOMS: atom_id res chain seq x y z
N ILE A 1 16.42 -3.27 -48.21
CA ILE A 1 16.69 -3.12 -46.76
C ILE A 1 16.47 -4.48 -46.14
N ASN A 2 17.54 -5.15 -45.75
CA ASN A 2 17.48 -6.52 -45.23
C ASN A 2 16.79 -6.51 -43.86
N MET A 3 15.92 -7.49 -43.62
CA MET A 3 15.15 -7.67 -42.38
C MET A 3 16.04 -7.65 -41.12
N SER A 4 17.32 -8.03 -41.27
CA SER A 4 18.35 -8.00 -40.24
C SER A 4 18.71 -6.57 -39.79
N THR A 5 18.90 -5.62 -40.70
CA THR A 5 19.34 -4.26 -40.35
C THR A 5 18.24 -3.46 -39.62
N SER A 6 16.96 -3.69 -39.96
CA SER A 6 15.83 -3.10 -39.22
C SER A 6 15.73 -3.61 -37.79
N PHE A 7 16.03 -4.88 -37.54
CA PHE A 7 15.96 -5.47 -36.19
C PHE A 7 17.07 -4.94 -35.27
N PHE A 8 18.29 -4.79 -35.78
CA PHE A 8 19.39 -4.18 -35.03
C PHE A 8 19.15 -2.71 -34.70
N LEU A 9 18.57 -1.95 -35.64
CA LEU A 9 18.17 -0.55 -35.38
C LEU A 9 17.07 -0.48 -34.31
N PHE A 10 16.13 -1.41 -34.30
CA PHE A 10 15.08 -1.48 -33.28
C PHE A 10 15.67 -1.78 -31.90
N LEU A 11 16.58 -2.75 -31.78
CA LEU A 11 17.26 -3.07 -30.51
C LEU A 11 18.11 -1.90 -29.97
N LEU A 12 18.78 -1.16 -30.85
CA LEU A 12 19.54 0.03 -30.47
C LEU A 12 18.66 1.19 -29.99
N LEU A 13 17.39 1.25 -30.43
CA LEU A 13 16.44 2.26 -29.97
C LEU A 13 15.79 1.91 -28.62
N ILE A 14 15.70 0.63 -28.26
CA ILE A 14 15.07 0.20 -27.00
C ILE A 14 16.11 0.03 -25.88
N SER A 15 17.38 -0.22 -26.20
CA SER A 15 18.45 -0.35 -25.19
C SER A 15 18.59 0.85 -24.23
N PRO A 16 18.41 2.12 -24.63
CA PRO A 16 18.46 3.26 -23.71
C PRO A 16 17.25 3.27 -22.79
N LEU A 17 16.08 2.81 -23.26
CA LEU A 17 14.86 2.71 -22.46
C LEU A 17 14.99 1.62 -21.40
N PHE A 18 15.57 0.47 -21.74
CA PHE A 18 15.87 -0.58 -20.76
C PHE A 18 16.85 -0.10 -19.69
N SER A 19 17.91 0.61 -20.08
CA SER A 19 18.88 1.15 -19.12
C SER A 19 18.25 2.21 -18.20
N PHE A 20 17.42 3.08 -18.77
CA PHE A 20 16.69 4.09 -18.00
C PHE A 20 15.69 3.46 -17.02
N TYR A 21 14.97 2.41 -17.45
CA TYR A 21 14.02 1.70 -16.61
C TYR A 21 14.71 0.97 -15.45
N HIS A 22 15.85 0.31 -15.71
CA HIS A 22 16.62 -0.36 -14.67
C HIS A 22 17.20 0.64 -13.64
N ASP A 23 17.72 1.78 -14.08
CA ASP A 23 18.19 2.86 -13.20
C ASP A 23 17.04 3.53 -12.43
N TYR A 24 15.82 3.48 -12.95
CA TYR A 24 14.62 3.91 -12.24
C TYR A 24 14.26 2.92 -11.11
N GLU A 25 14.16 1.62 -11.40
CA GLU A 25 13.86 0.58 -10.41
C GLU A 25 14.90 0.49 -9.28
N GLU A 26 16.19 0.62 -9.61
CA GLU A 26 17.27 0.63 -8.60
C GLU A 26 17.16 1.82 -7.63
N ARG A 27 16.84 3.01 -8.15
CA ARG A 27 16.62 4.19 -7.31
C ARG A 27 15.40 4.04 -6.42
N GLU A 28 14.33 3.52 -6.98
CA GLU A 28 13.08 3.23 -6.28
C GLU A 28 13.31 2.27 -5.11
N GLN A 29 13.99 1.15 -5.35
CA GLN A 29 14.34 0.19 -4.29
C GLN A 29 15.20 0.84 -3.20
N LYS A 30 16.18 1.66 -3.58
CA LYS A 30 17.04 2.36 -2.63
C LYS A 30 16.26 3.28 -1.69
N TYR A 31 15.25 4.01 -2.19
CA TYR A 31 14.42 4.88 -1.34
C TYR A 31 13.61 4.08 -0.30
N ILE A 32 13.10 2.91 -0.69
CA ILE A 32 12.37 2.03 0.21
C ILE A 32 13.31 1.46 1.28
N ASP A 33 14.48 0.97 0.87
CA ASP A 33 15.48 0.40 1.76
C ASP A 33 16.02 1.43 2.75
N ASP A 34 16.10 2.71 2.35
CA ASP A 34 16.57 3.79 3.22
C ASP A 34 15.51 4.34 4.17
N SER A 35 14.23 3.99 4.02
CA SER A 35 13.14 4.43 4.90
C SER A 35 13.30 3.88 6.34
N PRO A 36 13.50 4.74 7.36
CA PRO A 36 13.60 4.31 8.75
C PRO A 36 12.32 3.61 9.25
N LEU A 37 11.16 4.09 8.81
CA LEU A 37 9.87 3.52 9.17
C LEU A 37 9.70 2.12 8.57
N THR A 38 10.03 1.93 7.30
CA THR A 38 10.01 0.59 6.66
C THR A 38 10.90 -0.39 7.42
N LYS A 39 12.15 0.01 7.71
CA LYS A 39 13.10 -0.82 8.45
C LYS A 39 12.55 -1.23 9.80
N GLN A 40 12.03 -0.27 10.56
CA GLN A 40 11.41 -0.53 11.86
C GLN A 40 10.24 -1.51 11.75
N LEU A 41 9.33 -1.32 10.79
CA LEU A 41 8.17 -2.18 10.62
C LEU A 41 8.53 -3.60 10.17
N ILE A 42 9.62 -3.76 9.39
CA ILE A 42 10.17 -5.08 9.05
C ILE A 42 10.75 -5.76 10.29
N GLU A 43 11.58 -5.04 11.05
CA GLU A 43 12.25 -5.56 12.25
C GLU A 43 11.24 -6.00 13.32
N GLU A 44 10.15 -5.24 13.47
CA GLU A 44 9.07 -5.55 14.40
C GLU A 44 8.06 -6.58 13.86
N GLY A 45 8.21 -7.02 12.59
CA GLY A 45 7.40 -8.06 11.98
C GLY A 45 6.00 -7.63 11.51
N PHE A 46 5.75 -6.32 11.36
CA PHE A 46 4.46 -5.81 10.86
C PHE A 46 4.36 -5.79 9.35
N ILE A 47 5.50 -5.71 8.64
CA ILE A 47 5.54 -5.85 7.19
C ILE A 47 6.58 -6.90 6.81
N ARG A 48 6.28 -7.67 5.76
CA ARG A 48 7.13 -8.76 5.32
C ARG A 48 8.33 -8.22 4.56
N LYS A 49 9.52 -8.65 4.97
CA LYS A 49 10.77 -8.38 4.25
C LYS A 49 10.66 -8.94 2.82
N PRO A 50 11.09 -8.20 1.79
CA PRO A 50 11.15 -8.76 0.46
C PRO A 50 12.23 -9.84 0.38
N GLU A 51 11.89 -11.01 -0.15
CA GLU A 51 12.87 -11.96 -0.67
C GLU A 51 13.42 -11.46 -2.01
N THR A 52 12.52 -10.85 -2.81
CA THR A 52 12.79 -10.05 -4.01
C THR A 52 11.76 -8.91 -4.07
N GLY A 53 12.12 -7.76 -4.64
CA GLY A 53 11.20 -6.62 -4.81
C GLY A 53 10.95 -5.80 -3.54
N HIS A 54 9.73 -5.29 -3.39
CA HIS A 54 9.38 -4.33 -2.34
C HIS A 54 8.77 -5.01 -1.10
N PRO A 55 9.00 -4.47 0.12
CA PRO A 55 8.30 -4.86 1.33
C PRO A 55 6.78 -4.86 1.13
N ARG A 56 6.11 -5.80 1.77
CA ARG A 56 4.68 -6.05 1.54
C ARG A 56 3.92 -6.41 2.79
N VAL A 57 2.61 -6.25 2.72
CA VAL A 57 1.64 -6.65 3.74
C VAL A 57 0.40 -7.19 3.06
N THR A 58 -0.27 -8.18 3.66
CA THR A 58 -1.57 -8.65 3.19
C THR A 58 -2.67 -7.82 3.83
N CYS A 59 -3.62 -7.27 3.06
CA CYS A 59 -4.76 -6.55 3.60
C CYS A 59 -6.08 -7.21 3.22
N VAL A 60 -7.08 -7.04 4.08
CA VAL A 60 -8.47 -7.33 3.69
C VAL A 60 -8.95 -6.22 2.76
N ILE A 61 -9.53 -6.62 1.64
CA ILE A 61 -10.14 -5.72 0.66
C ILE A 61 -11.62 -6.01 0.61
N ARG A 62 -12.42 -4.95 0.75
CA ARG A 62 -13.87 -5.02 0.61
C ARG A 62 -14.36 -3.74 -0.05
N ASN A 63 -15.16 -3.90 -1.10
CA ASN A 63 -15.78 -2.77 -1.78
C ASN A 63 -17.30 -2.79 -1.53
N HIS A 64 -17.82 -1.68 -0.99
CA HIS A 64 -19.24 -1.48 -0.72
C HIS A 64 -20.13 -1.61 -1.97
N LYS A 65 -19.57 -1.47 -3.18
CA LYS A 65 -20.32 -1.56 -4.45
C LYS A 65 -20.57 -2.99 -4.92
N GLU A 66 -19.95 -4.00 -4.30
CA GLU A 66 -20.15 -5.39 -4.71
C GLU A 66 -21.33 -6.03 -3.93
N PRO A 67 -22.35 -6.62 -4.61
CA PRO A 67 -23.64 -7.00 -3.99
C PRO A 67 -23.59 -8.05 -2.87
N ARG A 68 -22.41 -8.61 -2.60
CA ARG A 68 -22.14 -9.59 -1.55
C ARG A 68 -20.76 -9.37 -0.93
N GLY A 69 -20.26 -8.13 -0.93
CA GLY A 69 -18.87 -7.72 -0.66
C GLY A 69 -18.02 -8.77 0.05
N MET A 70 -17.51 -9.76 -0.70
CA MET A 70 -16.71 -10.81 -0.10
C MET A 70 -15.38 -10.17 0.25
N ALA A 71 -14.97 -10.33 1.50
CA ALA A 71 -13.62 -9.97 1.89
C ALA A 71 -12.64 -10.79 1.04
N LYS A 72 -11.73 -10.11 0.36
CA LYS A 72 -10.61 -10.72 -0.34
C LYS A 72 -9.32 -10.34 0.37
N LEU A 73 -8.29 -11.15 0.20
CA LEU A 73 -6.94 -10.81 0.65
C LEU A 73 -6.16 -10.31 -0.57
N GLU A 74 -5.45 -9.21 -0.40
CA GLU A 74 -4.58 -8.62 -1.41
C GLU A 74 -3.22 -8.28 -0.82
N GLU A 75 -2.15 -8.55 -1.58
CA GLU A 75 -0.80 -8.13 -1.20
C GLU A 75 -0.57 -6.69 -1.63
N CYS A 76 -0.30 -5.84 -0.65
CA CYS A 76 0.01 -4.43 -0.82
C CYS A 76 1.53 -4.24 -0.73
N TYR A 77 2.10 -3.46 -1.63
CA TYR A 77 3.54 -3.23 -1.72
C TYR A 77 3.90 -1.81 -1.31
N ALA A 78 5.05 -1.64 -0.66
CA ALA A 78 5.63 -0.33 -0.44
C ALA A 78 5.97 0.29 -1.80
N ILE A 79 5.45 1.49 -2.07
CA ILE A 79 5.71 2.22 -3.30
C ILE A 79 6.71 3.33 -2.97
N PRO A 80 7.80 3.49 -3.74
CA PRO A 80 8.78 4.55 -3.55
C PRO A 80 8.12 5.92 -3.70
N GLN A 81 8.27 6.79 -2.69
CA GLN A 81 7.67 8.12 -2.68
C GLN A 81 8.55 9.17 -2.00
N VAL A 82 8.13 10.43 -2.13
CA VAL A 82 8.88 11.64 -1.72
C VAL A 82 8.93 11.85 -0.18
N SER A 83 8.25 11.01 0.61
CA SER A 83 8.23 11.05 2.09
C SER A 83 8.39 9.64 2.68
N GLU A 84 8.35 9.49 4.02
CA GLU A 84 8.48 8.20 4.72
C GLU A 84 7.72 7.09 3.99
N VAL A 85 8.48 6.20 3.35
CA VAL A 85 7.91 5.09 2.60
C VAL A 85 7.42 4.07 3.61
N SER A 86 6.16 3.66 3.49
CA SER A 86 5.62 2.49 4.17
C SER A 86 4.35 2.00 3.47
N VAL A 87 3.95 0.77 3.78
CA VAL A 87 2.70 0.15 3.34
C VAL A 87 1.93 -0.35 4.55
N GLY A 88 0.61 -0.17 4.54
CA GLY A 88 -0.28 -0.66 5.58
C GLY A 88 -1.66 -0.99 5.01
N CYS A 89 -2.60 -1.23 5.91
CA CYS A 89 -4.01 -1.46 5.57
C CYS A 89 -4.87 -0.32 6.12
N PHE A 90 -6.05 -0.11 5.54
CA PHE A 90 -7.05 0.79 6.10
C PHE A 90 -8.43 0.17 6.16
N ALA A 91 -9.29 0.75 6.99
CA ALA A 91 -10.73 0.56 6.94
C ALA A 91 -11.46 1.90 7.07
N LEU A 92 -12.54 2.04 6.31
CA LEU A 92 -13.47 3.15 6.31
C LEU A 92 -14.88 2.59 6.43
N TRP A 93 -15.63 3.00 7.44
CA TRP A 93 -16.97 2.44 7.67
C TRP A 93 -17.97 3.47 8.18
N ASN A 94 -19.24 3.22 7.86
CA ASN A 94 -20.40 3.93 8.40
C ASN A 94 -21.42 2.88 8.87
N GLU A 95 -21.68 2.87 10.18
CA GLU A 95 -22.61 1.93 10.81
C GLU A 95 -24.06 2.17 10.39
N THR A 96 -24.43 3.43 10.14
CA THR A 96 -25.78 3.83 9.72
C THR A 96 -26.12 3.30 8.34
N GLU A 97 -25.15 3.37 7.41
CA GLU A 97 -25.33 2.97 6.02
C GLU A 97 -24.92 1.51 5.75
N GLY A 98 -24.40 0.80 6.76
CA GLY A 98 -23.80 -0.53 6.58
C GLY A 98 -22.60 -0.50 5.61
N TYR A 99 -21.96 0.66 5.46
CA TYR A 99 -20.85 0.87 4.54
C TYR A 99 -19.57 0.37 5.18
N LEU A 100 -18.84 -0.49 4.47
CA LEU A 100 -17.49 -0.90 4.85
C LEU A 100 -16.61 -0.97 3.60
N HIS A 101 -15.55 -0.18 3.60
CA HIS A 101 -14.50 -0.19 2.61
C HIS A 101 -13.16 -0.47 3.28
N GLN A 102 -12.45 -1.47 2.78
CA GLN A 102 -11.15 -1.90 3.31
C GLN A 102 -10.18 -2.00 2.15
N GLY A 103 -8.91 -1.68 2.39
CA GLY A 103 -7.95 -1.56 1.31
C GLY A 103 -6.48 -1.50 1.75
N CYS A 104 -5.59 -1.51 0.76
CA CYS A 104 -4.20 -1.11 0.90
C CYS A 104 -4.10 0.39 1.20
N SER A 105 -3.27 0.76 2.17
CA SER A 105 -2.90 2.15 2.41
C SER A 105 -1.45 2.34 1.99
N ASN A 106 -1.25 3.17 0.97
CA ASN A 106 0.01 3.89 0.78
C ASN A 106 -0.24 5.30 1.31
N GLN A 107 0.70 5.90 2.03
CA GLN A 107 0.51 7.18 2.74
C GLN A 107 0.30 8.40 1.80
N HIS A 108 0.05 8.17 0.51
CA HIS A 108 -0.08 9.19 -0.52
C HIS A 108 -1.46 9.80 -0.64
N ASP A 109 -2.51 9.00 -0.43
CA ASP A 109 -3.86 9.45 -0.69
C ASP A 109 -4.12 10.69 0.15
N VAL A 110 -4.25 11.83 -0.53
CA VAL A 110 -4.19 13.19 0.05
C VAL A 110 -5.30 13.40 1.08
N ALA A 111 -6.38 12.61 0.99
CA ALA A 111 -7.43 12.55 1.99
C ALA A 111 -6.94 12.03 3.36
N PHE A 112 -5.78 11.38 3.46
CA PHE A 112 -5.25 10.65 4.62
C PHE A 112 -3.86 11.12 5.09
N ARG A 113 -3.33 12.21 4.53
CA ARG A 113 -2.09 12.83 5.01
C ARG A 113 -2.28 13.39 6.42
N GLY A 114 -1.65 12.77 7.41
CA GLY A 114 -1.67 13.21 8.81
C GLY A 114 -1.79 12.09 9.84
N ASP A 115 -2.03 10.84 9.42
CA ASP A 115 -2.29 9.75 10.35
C ASP A 115 -1.03 8.88 10.57
N ASN A 116 -0.52 8.87 11.79
CA ASN A 116 0.38 7.81 12.25
C ASN A 116 -0.41 6.51 12.33
N CYS A 117 -0.36 5.69 11.29
CA CYS A 117 -1.02 4.38 11.29
C CYS A 117 -0.57 3.55 12.50
N GLN A 118 -1.52 2.86 13.12
CA GLN A 118 -1.27 2.10 14.35
C GLN A 118 -0.58 0.79 14.02
N LYS A 119 0.30 0.33 14.91
CA LYS A 119 0.89 -1.00 14.79
C LYS A 119 -0.10 -2.03 15.33
N GLY A 120 -0.36 -3.11 14.59
CA GLY A 120 -1.35 -4.12 14.97
C GLY A 120 -2.76 -3.67 14.61
N ALA A 121 -3.72 -3.72 15.56
CA ALA A 121 -5.14 -3.56 15.23
C ALA A 121 -5.51 -2.21 14.60
N CYS A 122 -6.46 -2.24 13.66
CA CYS A 122 -7.08 -1.05 13.08
C CYS A 122 -8.07 -0.42 14.05
N ILE A 123 -7.59 0.51 14.88
CA ILE A 123 -8.39 1.27 15.84
C ILE A 123 -8.78 2.60 15.21
N LYS A 124 -10.05 3.01 15.35
CA LYS A 124 -10.57 4.29 14.86
C LYS A 124 -9.61 5.42 15.23
N SER A 125 -8.97 5.97 14.21
CA SER A 125 -8.03 7.09 14.31
C SER A 125 -8.79 8.41 14.31
N ARG A 126 -9.79 8.53 13.42
CA ARG A 126 -10.54 9.77 13.20
C ARG A 126 -11.88 9.56 12.49
N MET A 127 -12.61 10.66 12.37
CA MET A 127 -13.79 10.78 11.52
C MET A 127 -13.41 11.46 10.20
N VAL A 128 -13.73 10.86 9.05
CA VAL A 128 -13.42 11.42 7.70
C VAL A 128 -14.61 12.21 7.13
N ALA A 129 -15.78 12.09 7.76
CA ALA A 129 -16.96 12.95 7.66
C ALA A 129 -17.81 12.75 8.93
N LYS A 130 -18.94 13.45 9.11
CA LYS A 130 -19.76 13.34 10.34
C LYS A 130 -20.15 11.90 10.74
N GLU A 131 -20.17 10.97 9.79
CA GLU A 131 -20.68 9.60 10.00
C GLU A 131 -19.69 8.50 9.60
N PHE A 132 -18.57 8.87 8.96
CA PHE A 132 -17.57 7.90 8.49
C PHE A 132 -16.39 7.80 9.44
N LYS A 133 -16.19 6.61 9.98
CA LYS A 133 -15.08 6.23 10.85
C LYS A 133 -13.94 5.69 10.00
N TYR A 134 -12.70 6.02 10.37
CA TYR A 134 -11.51 5.61 9.64
C TYR A 134 -10.41 5.12 10.57
N CYS A 135 -9.67 4.11 10.12
CA CYS A 135 -8.41 3.69 10.72
C CYS A 135 -7.42 3.25 9.63
N CYS A 136 -6.13 3.36 9.96
CA CYS A 136 -5.06 2.70 9.24
C CYS A 136 -4.13 1.98 10.20
N CYS A 137 -3.54 0.88 9.74
CA CYS A 137 -2.72 0.01 10.57
C CYS A 137 -1.60 -0.68 9.79
N TYR A 138 -0.59 -1.16 10.53
CA TYR A 138 0.48 -2.02 10.05
C TYR A 138 0.30 -3.44 10.57
N GLY A 139 0.52 -4.43 9.72
CA GLY A 139 0.34 -5.85 10.05
C GLY A 139 -0.50 -6.57 9.01
N ASP A 140 -0.18 -7.83 8.74
CA ASP A 140 -1.00 -8.68 7.89
C ASP A 140 -2.43 -8.74 8.44
N GLU A 141 -3.40 -8.44 7.58
CA GLU A 141 -4.85 -8.49 7.82
C GLU A 141 -5.31 -7.61 9.00
N CYS A 142 -4.50 -6.63 9.39
CA CYS A 142 -4.76 -5.81 10.57
C CYS A 142 -6.08 -5.01 10.50
N ASN A 143 -6.58 -4.80 9.29
CA ASN A 143 -7.83 -4.11 9.01
C ASN A 143 -9.06 -5.03 8.98
N ALA A 144 -8.92 -6.35 9.23
CA ALA A 144 -10.02 -7.31 9.15
C ALA A 144 -11.20 -6.96 10.07
N ASN A 145 -10.90 -6.51 11.30
CA ASN A 145 -11.88 -6.17 12.32
C ASN A 145 -11.59 -4.76 12.86
N PRO A 146 -12.07 -3.69 12.19
CA PRO A 146 -11.88 -2.33 12.67
C PRO A 146 -12.63 -2.09 13.97
N ILE A 147 -11.98 -1.40 14.92
CA ILE A 147 -12.49 -1.20 16.29
C ILE A 147 -12.78 0.28 16.52
N ASP A 148 -13.96 0.59 17.08
CA ASP A 148 -14.27 1.91 17.64
C ASP A 148 -14.32 1.84 19.18
N LEU A 149 -13.32 2.43 19.84
CA LEU A 149 -13.23 2.49 21.30
C LEU A 149 -14.14 3.56 21.94
N GLY A 150 -14.74 4.46 21.15
CA GLY A 150 -15.66 5.49 21.64
C GLY A 150 -17.12 5.03 21.79
N SER A 151 -17.37 3.74 21.59
CA SER A 151 -18.69 3.09 21.66
C SER A 151 -18.81 2.05 22.79
N LEU A 152 -17.82 2.01 23.70
CA LEU A 152 -17.83 1.20 24.93
C LEU A 152 -18.37 2.00 26.13
#